data_AF-A0A953M6K1-F1
#
_entry.id   AF-A0A953M6K1-F1
#
_cell.length_a   1.000
_cell.length_b   1.000
_cell.length_c   1.000
_cell.angle_alpha   90.00
_cell.angle_beta   90.00
_cell.angle_gamma   90.00
#
_symmetry.space_group_name_H-M   'P 1'
#
loop_
_entity.id
_entity.type
_entity.pdbx_description
1 polymer ?
#
loop_
_entity_poly.entity_id
_entity_poly.type
_entity_poly.pdbx_seq_one_letter_code
_entity_poly.pdbx_strand_id
1 'polypeptide(L)'
;DGIGGDDIIVITAPDADPAPGGHGSGPVPEPVSVYLAADSIITNPGCNPADITEPFGLLDLADVTAFIAGFLAQDPVADIDNSGLHDLADITLFVGEFLAGCP
;
A
#
# COMPACT_ATOMS: atom_id res chain seq x y z
N ASP A 1 12.92 23.98 -21.25
CA ASP A 1 12.50 22.84 -22.10
C ASP A 1 13.47 21.69 -21.90
N GLY A 2 13.26 20.95 -20.82
CA GLY A 2 14.10 19.83 -20.38
C GLY A 2 13.29 18.99 -19.42
N ILE A 3 12.61 17.99 -19.98
CA ILE A 3 11.79 16.98 -19.30
C ILE A 3 12.64 16.25 -18.25
N GLY A 4 12.20 16.36 -16.99
CA GLY A 4 12.79 15.70 -15.84
C GLY A 4 12.54 14.20 -15.87
N GLY A 5 13.53 13.44 -15.41
CA GLY A 5 13.49 11.98 -15.34
C GLY A 5 12.35 11.51 -14.45
N ASP A 6 11.35 10.95 -15.10
CA ASP A 6 10.29 10.14 -14.56
C ASP A 6 10.86 8.75 -14.24
N ASP A 7 11.21 8.54 -12.97
CA ASP A 7 11.63 7.24 -12.43
C ASP A 7 10.46 6.26 -12.51
N ILE A 8 10.48 5.42 -13.55
CA ILE A 8 9.57 4.29 -13.70
C ILE A 8 9.96 3.23 -12.67
N ILE A 9 9.20 3.11 -11.59
CA ILE A 9 9.31 1.97 -10.68
C ILE A 9 8.68 0.76 -11.40
N VAL A 10 9.52 -0.15 -11.85
CA VAL A 10 9.09 -1.44 -12.41
C VAL A 10 8.68 -2.34 -11.23
N ILE A 11 7.40 -2.34 -10.88
CA ILE A 11 6.89 -3.33 -9.93
C ILE A 11 6.66 -4.62 -10.70
N THR A 12 7.59 -5.56 -10.60
CA THR A 12 7.33 -6.95 -10.93
C THR A 12 6.28 -7.46 -9.96
N ALA A 13 5.05 -7.73 -10.43
CA ALA A 13 4.08 -8.44 -9.60
C ALA A 13 4.76 -9.75 -9.14
N PRO A 14 4.76 -10.07 -7.84
CA PRO A 14 5.19 -11.39 -7.41
C PRO A 14 4.26 -12.40 -8.09
N ASP A 15 4.89 -13.37 -8.73
CA ASP A 15 4.25 -14.46 -9.46
C ASP A 15 2.98 -14.92 -8.76
N ALA A 16 1.85 -14.90 -9.48
CA ALA A 16 0.66 -15.61 -9.02
C ALA A 16 1.08 -17.07 -8.76
N ASP A 17 0.87 -17.53 -7.52
CA ASP A 17 1.17 -18.88 -7.05
C ASP A 17 0.91 -19.94 -8.15
N PRO A 18 1.92 -20.68 -8.62
CA PRO A 18 1.69 -21.70 -9.62
C PRO A 18 0.84 -22.82 -8.99
N ALA A 19 -0.42 -22.90 -9.41
CA ALA A 19 -1.29 -24.01 -9.11
C ALA A 19 -0.53 -25.34 -9.32
N PRO A 20 -0.54 -26.27 -8.35
CA PRO A 20 0.25 -27.47 -8.47
C PRO A 20 -0.37 -28.41 -9.50
N GLY A 21 0.26 -28.50 -10.67
CA GLY A 21 0.15 -29.66 -11.55
C GLY A 21 -0.37 -29.38 -12.96
N GLY A 22 0.54 -29.52 -13.94
CA GLY A 22 0.15 -29.68 -15.35
C GLY A 22 1.33 -29.48 -16.29
N HIS A 23 1.98 -30.57 -16.69
CA HIS A 23 3.05 -30.56 -17.70
C HIS A 23 2.48 -30.15 -19.06
N GLY A 24 2.62 -28.88 -19.42
CA GLY A 24 2.30 -28.37 -20.75
C GLY A 24 3.30 -27.30 -21.14
N SER A 25 4.21 -27.62 -22.06
CA SER A 25 5.10 -26.65 -22.71
C SER A 25 4.29 -25.72 -23.62
N GLY A 26 3.51 -24.83 -23.04
CA GLY A 26 3.02 -23.62 -23.71
C GLY A 26 4.08 -22.52 -23.62
N PRO A 27 4.06 -21.52 -24.52
CA PRO A 27 4.84 -20.30 -24.30
C PRO A 27 4.44 -19.72 -22.94
N VAL A 28 5.41 -19.65 -22.02
CA VAL A 28 5.29 -18.86 -20.79
C VAL A 28 4.90 -17.45 -21.21
N PRO A 29 3.80 -16.88 -20.67
CA PRO A 29 3.47 -15.50 -20.96
C PRO A 29 4.64 -14.61 -20.51
N GLU A 30 5.20 -13.85 -21.44
CA GLU A 30 6.16 -12.79 -21.13
C GLU A 30 5.55 -11.86 -20.06
N PRO A 31 6.35 -11.30 -19.14
CA PRO A 31 5.82 -10.39 -18.13
C PRO A 31 5.19 -9.18 -18.83
N VAL A 32 3.92 -8.94 -18.55
CA VAL A 32 3.21 -7.74 -19.00
C VAL A 32 3.75 -6.58 -18.17
N SER A 33 4.57 -5.72 -18.77
CA SER A 33 5.01 -4.48 -18.13
C SER A 33 3.82 -3.54 -17.99
N VAL A 34 3.29 -3.41 -16.78
CA VAL A 34 2.28 -2.41 -16.45
C VAL A 34 3.01 -1.10 -16.11
N TYR A 35 2.95 -0.13 -17.02
CA TYR A 35 3.45 1.22 -16.76
C TYR A 35 2.39 1.99 -15.96
N LEU A 36 2.53 2.06 -14.64
CA LEU A 36 1.76 3.02 -13.86
C LEU A 36 2.41 4.39 -14.02
N ALA A 37 1.68 5.33 -14.62
CA ALA A 37 2.05 6.73 -14.50
C ALA A 37 2.07 7.09 -13.00
N ALA A 38 3.13 7.76 -12.55
CA ALA A 38 3.39 8.15 -11.16
C ALA A 38 2.41 9.22 -10.62
N ASP A 39 1.16 9.18 -11.08
CA ASP A 39 0.03 9.92 -10.53
C ASP A 39 -1.10 8.94 -10.20
N SER A 40 -0.72 7.77 -9.67
CA SER A 40 -1.65 6.88 -8.99
C SER A 40 -2.06 7.59 -7.71
N ILE A 41 -3.13 8.37 -7.82
CA ILE A 41 -3.88 8.91 -6.69
C ILE A 41 -4.43 7.69 -5.95
N ILE A 42 -3.61 7.09 -5.07
CA ILE A 42 -4.05 6.08 -4.11
C ILE A 42 -4.94 6.86 -3.14
N THR A 43 -6.19 7.07 -3.54
CA THR A 43 -7.20 7.54 -2.61
C THR A 43 -7.36 6.41 -1.61
N ASN A 44 -6.88 6.61 -0.38
CA ASN A 44 -7.19 5.68 0.70
C ASN A 44 -8.72 5.49 0.70
N PRO A 45 -9.24 4.27 0.46
CA PRO A 45 -10.69 4.04 0.47
C PRO A 45 -11.30 4.27 1.86
N GLY A 46 -10.47 4.32 2.91
CA GLY A 46 -10.86 4.71 4.25
C GLY A 46 -11.28 6.18 4.38
N CYS A 47 -11.96 6.48 5.49
CA CYS A 47 -12.44 7.82 5.79
C CYS A 47 -11.32 8.83 6.09
N ASN A 48 -10.16 8.35 6.55
CA ASN A 48 -8.95 9.10 6.83
C ASN A 48 -7.73 8.14 6.82
N PRO A 49 -6.48 8.62 6.96
CA PRO A 49 -5.30 7.76 6.92
C PRO A 49 -5.19 6.68 7.99
N ALA A 50 -5.97 6.73 9.08
CA ALA A 50 -5.99 5.68 10.09
C ALA A 50 -6.94 4.52 9.73
N ASP A 51 -7.85 4.71 8.77
CA ASP A 51 -8.80 3.69 8.30
C ASP A 51 -8.16 2.93 7.14
N ILE A 52 -7.46 1.85 7.48
CA ILE A 52 -6.55 1.10 6.59
C ILE A 52 -6.97 -0.34 6.40
N THR A 53 -8.02 -0.78 7.11
CA THR A 53 -8.57 -2.12 6.99
C THR A 53 -10.06 -2.10 6.68
N GLU A 54 -10.52 -3.09 5.93
CA GLU A 54 -11.96 -3.27 5.74
C GLU A 54 -12.65 -3.66 7.06
N PRO A 55 -13.86 -3.15 7.34
CA PRO A 55 -14.68 -2.32 6.45
C PRO A 55 -14.31 -0.82 6.50
N PHE A 56 -13.98 -0.25 5.33
CA PHE A 56 -13.71 1.19 5.21
C PHE A 56 -14.93 2.04 5.61
N GLY A 57 -14.65 3.19 6.21
CA GLY A 57 -15.64 4.08 6.83
C GLY A 57 -15.89 3.77 8.30
N LEU A 58 -15.17 2.81 8.89
CA LEU A 58 -15.28 2.43 10.29
C LEU A 58 -13.89 2.22 10.89
N LEU A 59 -13.48 3.11 11.78
CA LEU A 59 -12.28 2.94 12.58
C LEU A 59 -12.53 1.98 13.76
N ASP A 60 -11.81 0.87 13.79
CA ASP A 60 -11.88 -0.10 14.88
C ASP A 60 -10.53 -0.74 15.26
N LEU A 61 -10.56 -1.84 16.02
CA LEU A 61 -9.34 -2.49 16.46
C LEU A 61 -8.55 -3.17 15.32
N ALA A 62 -9.21 -3.51 14.21
CA ALA A 62 -8.56 -4.05 13.03
C ALA A 62 -7.53 -3.06 12.47
N ASP A 63 -7.89 -1.78 12.37
CA ASP A 63 -6.98 -0.73 11.91
C ASP A 63 -5.77 -0.57 12.82
N VAL A 64 -6.00 -0.60 14.13
CA VAL A 64 -4.91 -0.54 15.12
C VAL A 64 -3.98 -1.73 14.96
N THR A 65 -4.52 -2.94 14.79
CA THR A 65 -3.68 -4.13 14.62
C THR A 65 -2.92 -4.13 13.29
N ALA A 66 -3.51 -3.61 12.22
CA ALA A 66 -2.86 -3.45 10.93
C ALA A 66 -1.75 -2.40 10.98
N PHE A 67 -2.00 -1.26 11.61
CA PHE A 67 -0.98 -0.22 11.80
C PHE A 67 0.22 -0.76 12.58
N ILE A 68 -0.01 -1.45 13.71
CA ILE A 68 1.08 -2.02 14.52
C ILE A 68 1.86 -3.07 13.73
N ALA A 69 1.17 -3.96 13.01
CA ALA A 69 1.82 -4.97 12.19
C ALA A 69 2.66 -4.35 11.07
N GLY A 70 2.10 -3.36 10.36
CA GLY A 70 2.79 -2.61 9.31
C GLY A 70 4.00 -1.85 9.85
N PHE A 71 3.85 -1.14 10.97
CA PHE A 71 4.91 -0.36 11.60
C PHE A 71 6.11 -1.25 11.98
N LEU A 72 5.85 -2.40 12.62
CA LEU A 72 6.90 -3.36 12.98
C LEU A 72 7.58 -4.00 11.76
N ALA A 73 6.86 -4.15 10.65
CA ALA A 73 7.38 -4.68 9.39
C ALA A 73 8.03 -3.61 8.50
N GLN A 74 7.97 -2.33 8.89
CA GLN A 74 8.35 -1.18 8.05
C GLN A 74 7.59 -1.17 6.71
N ASP A 75 6.31 -1.55 6.75
CA ASP A 75 5.41 -1.56 5.60
C ASP A 75 4.92 -0.13 5.27
N PRO A 76 4.87 0.28 4.00
CA PRO A 76 4.36 1.59 3.58
C PRO A 76 2.97 1.94 4.13
N VAL A 77 2.12 0.96 4.47
CA VAL A 77 0.80 1.21 5.07
C VAL A 77 0.87 1.95 6.42
N ALA A 78 2.01 1.85 7.12
CA ALA A 78 2.22 2.50 8.42
C ALA A 78 3.04 3.81 8.33
N ASP A 79 3.42 4.25 7.13
CA ASP A 79 4.04 5.56 6.86
C ASP A 79 2.92 6.58 6.56
N ILE A 80 2.31 7.07 7.62
CA ILE A 80 1.11 7.92 7.57
C ILE A 80 1.46 9.33 7.10
N ASP A 81 2.65 9.83 7.45
CA ASP A 81 3.13 11.14 6.99
C ASP A 81 3.76 11.11 5.59
N ASN A 82 3.93 9.91 5.01
CA ASN A 82 4.56 9.65 3.72
C ASN A 82 6.00 10.19 3.65
N SER A 83 6.73 10.17 4.77
CA SER A 83 8.11 10.63 4.84
C SER A 83 9.13 9.59 4.39
N GLY A 84 8.71 8.32 4.26
CA GLY A 84 9.58 7.17 4.04
C GLY A 84 10.29 6.69 5.31
N LEU A 85 9.94 7.23 6.49
CA LEU A 85 10.43 6.81 7.79
C LEU A 85 9.24 6.32 8.63
N HIS A 86 9.41 5.20 9.33
CA HIS A 86 8.41 4.73 10.31
C HIS A 86 8.82 5.16 11.71
N ASP A 87 8.30 6.29 12.19
CA ASP A 87 8.71 6.87 13.47
C ASP A 87 7.54 7.38 14.32
N LEU A 88 7.84 8.26 15.30
CA LEU A 88 6.84 8.79 16.22
C LEU A 88 5.82 9.71 15.52
N ALA A 89 6.18 10.31 14.38
CA ALA A 89 5.28 11.12 13.58
C ALA A 89 4.09 10.29 13.10
N ASP A 90 4.33 9.10 12.56
CA ASP A 90 3.27 8.18 12.10
C ASP A 90 2.35 7.76 13.24
N ILE A 91 2.92 7.39 14.38
CA ILE A 91 2.14 7.00 15.56
C ILE A 91 1.26 8.16 16.02
N THR A 92 1.81 9.38 16.03
CA THR A 92 1.06 10.57 16.48
C THR A 92 -0.06 10.91 15.51
N LEU A 93 0.20 10.82 14.20
CA LEU A 93 -0.83 11.02 13.18
C LEU A 93 -1.90 9.95 13.24
N PHE A 94 -1.52 8.67 13.28
CA PHE A 94 -2.46 7.56 13.39
C PHE A 94 -3.39 7.73 14.60
N VAL A 95 -2.85 8.04 15.79
CA VAL A 95 -3.67 8.28 16.99
C VAL A 95 -4.57 9.50 16.83
N GLY A 96 -4.07 10.58 16.21
CA GLY A 96 -4.85 11.79 15.95
C GLY A 96 -6.06 11.51 15.04
N GLU A 97 -5.83 10.83 13.93
CA GLU A 97 -6.85 10.44 12.95
C GLU A 97 -7.83 9.40 13.54
N PHE A 98 -7.34 8.43 14.32
CA PHE A 98 -8.19 7.45 14.99
C PHE A 98 -9.16 8.11 15.98
N LEU A 99 -8.68 9.10 16.75
CA LEU A 99 -9.50 9.86 17.70
C LEU A 99 -10.45 10.85 17.02
N ALA A 100 -10.11 11.34 15.81
CA ALA A 100 -11.00 12.15 15.00
C ALA A 100 -12.20 11.34 14.50
N GLY A 101 -12.00 10.04 14.26
CA GLY A 101 -13.04 9.13 13.81
C GLY A 101 -13.42 9.34 12.33
N CYS A 102 -14.39 8.56 11.86
CA CYS A 102 -15.01 8.76 10.55
C CYS A 102 -16.26 9.65 10.66
N PRO A 103 -16.55 10.54 9.68
CA PRO A 103 -17.76 11.37 9.63
C PRO A 103 -19.09 10.60 9.56
#